data_AF-A0A8T2S0S6-F1
#
_entry.id   AF-A0A8T2S0S6-F1
#
_cell.length_a   1.000
_cell.length_b   1.000
_cell.length_c   1.000
_cell.angle_alpha   90.00
_cell.angle_beta   90.00
_cell.angle_gamma   90.00
#
_symmetry.space_group_name_H-M   'P 1'
#
loop_
_entity.id
_entity.type
_entity.pdbx_description
1 polymer ?
#
loop_
_entity_poly.entity_id
_entity_poly.type
_entity_poly.pdbx_seq_one_letter_code
_entity_poly.pdbx_strand_id
1 'polypeptide(L)'
;MTVVQVQPKEDILFQYFLDGKTHKKKSVSWRLLMVIIVGFCGLSLCFVRVGRRTLLKEAGLYGKDPVSHFHCPNILNNASNSIQLHYPRPKSYQRGECICTPVHFFVILSMQRSGSGWFETLLNDHPNISSHGEIFHRGSMQERNLNFIKRRIGEVYNLDYNSSAAKNVCTSAVGFKWMLNQGALEYHKEIISYFRKRGVSVIFLLRRNLLRRLVSILANAYDREAKLINGTHKSHVHSKQEAAELAAFKPTIKEDTLVDSFRKAVELSQNALKLFHGTRHIVIYYEDLVKNKKKLDQVQEFLGVRIVPLKSNQVKIHIQPLSDQIRNWDSVNKTLRGTEFEDFLADAEYI
;
A
#
# COMPACT_ATOMS: atom_id res chain seq x y z
N MET A 1 -27.41 23.34 -67.77
CA MET A 1 -27.46 22.51 -66.56
C MET A 1 -26.12 21.82 -66.39
N THR A 2 -25.35 22.31 -65.43
CA THR A 2 -24.47 21.58 -64.50
C THR A 2 -23.95 20.19 -64.92
N VAL A 3 -22.65 20.04 -65.20
CA VAL A 3 -21.58 19.52 -64.30
C VAL A 3 -20.34 19.17 -65.14
N VAL A 4 -19.21 19.79 -64.77
CA VAL A 4 -17.80 19.55 -65.18
C VAL A 4 -17.34 18.22 -64.54
N GLN A 5 -16.90 17.22 -65.32
CA GLN A 5 -15.49 16.82 -65.59
C GLN A 5 -14.59 16.68 -64.33
N VAL A 6 -13.59 15.80 -64.19
CA VAL A 6 -12.96 14.71 -64.95
C VAL A 6 -11.95 14.06 -63.96
N GLN A 7 -11.68 12.76 -64.11
CA GLN A 7 -10.63 11.94 -63.45
C GLN A 7 -9.35 11.91 -64.34
N PRO A 8 -8.24 11.19 -64.03
CA PRO A 8 -7.43 11.08 -62.81
C PRO A 8 -5.88 11.08 -63.13
N LYS A 9 -5.08 10.69 -62.12
CA LYS A 9 -3.70 10.14 -62.11
C LYS A 9 -2.53 11.05 -61.71
N GLU A 10 -1.99 10.67 -60.55
CA GLU A 10 -0.57 10.45 -60.18
C GLU A 10 0.46 11.59 -60.31
N ASP A 11 1.32 11.63 -59.29
CA ASP A 11 2.52 12.44 -59.11
C ASP A 11 2.33 13.95 -58.88
N ILE A 12 2.47 14.37 -57.61
CA ILE A 12 3.18 15.57 -57.08
C ILE A 12 2.89 15.61 -55.57
N LEU A 13 3.42 14.65 -54.80
CA LEU A 13 3.42 14.76 -53.32
C LEU A 13 4.76 14.35 -52.69
N PHE A 14 5.84 14.48 -53.45
CA PHE A 14 7.20 14.21 -52.99
C PHE A 14 8.13 15.44 -53.00
N GLN A 15 7.60 16.65 -53.25
CA GLN A 15 8.45 17.85 -53.41
C GLN A 15 8.24 18.98 -52.38
N TYR A 16 7.44 18.79 -51.33
CA TYR A 16 7.24 19.82 -50.29
C TYR A 16 8.02 19.58 -48.99
N PHE A 17 8.87 18.54 -48.91
CA PHE A 17 9.66 18.24 -47.70
C PHE A 17 11.11 18.74 -47.70
N LEU A 18 11.52 19.45 -48.75
CA LEU A 18 12.86 20.03 -48.86
C LEU A 18 12.76 21.47 -49.34
N ASP A 19 12.42 22.40 -48.45
CA ASP A 19 13.22 23.62 -48.36
C ASP A 19 12.96 24.39 -47.07
N GLY A 20 14.04 25.00 -46.58
CA GLY A 20 14.13 25.56 -45.25
C GLY A 20 13.59 26.99 -45.12
N LYS A 21 13.40 27.35 -43.84
CA LYS A 21 13.45 28.71 -43.26
C LYS A 21 12.19 29.59 -43.43
N THR A 22 11.47 29.77 -42.33
CA THR A 22 11.48 31.02 -41.52
C THR A 22 10.47 30.96 -40.37
N HIS A 23 10.93 30.63 -39.16
CA HIS A 23 10.16 30.88 -37.94
C HIS A 23 10.08 32.39 -37.70
N LYS A 24 8.93 33.01 -37.94
CA LYS A 24 8.66 34.39 -37.48
C LYS A 24 8.79 34.44 -35.96
N LYS A 25 9.85 35.11 -35.46
CA LYS A 25 10.02 35.44 -34.04
C LYS A 25 8.79 36.24 -33.59
N LYS A 26 7.94 35.63 -32.75
CA LYS A 26 6.86 36.35 -32.06
C LYS A 26 7.48 37.50 -31.26
N SER A 27 7.04 38.72 -31.54
CA SER A 27 7.52 39.95 -30.89
C SER A 27 7.52 39.80 -29.37
N VAL A 28 8.58 40.28 -28.71
CA VAL A 28 8.74 40.31 -27.24
C VAL A 28 7.53 40.96 -26.56
N SER A 29 6.88 41.92 -27.23
CA SER A 29 5.66 42.59 -26.78
C SER A 29 4.49 41.61 -26.58
N TRP A 30 4.38 40.56 -27.40
CA TRP A 30 3.31 39.57 -27.29
C TRP A 30 3.53 38.62 -26.10
N ARG A 31 4.79 38.30 -25.79
CA ARG A 31 5.14 37.52 -24.60
C ARG A 31 4.88 38.31 -23.31
N LEU A 32 5.18 39.61 -23.32
CA LEU A 32 4.91 40.50 -22.19
C LEU A 32 3.40 40.64 -21.93
N LEU A 33 2.60 40.77 -22.99
CA LEU A 33 1.14 40.83 -22.90
C LEU A 33 0.55 39.55 -22.28
N MET A 34 1.03 38.37 -22.68
CA MET A 34 0.58 37.10 -22.10
C MET A 34 0.93 36.96 -20.62
N VAL A 35 2.11 37.42 -20.19
CA VAL A 35 2.49 37.42 -18.78
C VAL A 35 1.59 38.33 -17.95
N ILE A 36 1.22 39.50 -18.49
CA ILE A 36 0.29 40.43 -17.82
C ILE A 36 -1.11 39.80 -17.70
N ILE A 37 -1.62 39.16 -18.76
CA ILE A 37 -2.95 38.51 -18.74
C ILE A 37 -2.98 37.34 -17.73
N VAL A 38 -1.94 36.51 -17.71
CA VAL A 38 -1.83 35.40 -16.75
C VAL A 38 -1.68 35.92 -15.32
N GLY A 39 -0.91 37.01 -15.11
CA GLY A 39 -0.79 37.68 -13.83
C GLY A 39 -2.13 38.25 -13.32
N PHE A 40 -2.89 38.89 -14.21
CA PHE A 40 -4.21 39.45 -13.88
C PHE A 40 -5.26 38.36 -13.62
N CYS A 41 -5.22 37.25 -14.37
CA CYS A 41 -6.05 36.06 -14.10
C CYS A 41 -5.66 35.39 -12.77
N GLY A 42 -4.37 35.29 -12.46
CA GLY A 42 -3.89 34.74 -11.19
C GLY A 42 -4.31 35.60 -10.00
N LEU A 43 -4.19 36.92 -10.11
CA LEU A 43 -4.61 37.86 -9.07
C LEU A 43 -6.13 37.85 -8.88
N SER A 44 -6.93 37.87 -9.94
CA SER A 44 -8.39 37.79 -9.84
C SER A 44 -8.88 36.48 -9.22
N LEU A 45 -8.27 35.33 -9.55
CA LEU A 45 -8.56 34.05 -8.89
C LEU A 45 -8.15 34.05 -7.40
N CYS A 46 -7.07 34.75 -7.05
CA CYS A 46 -6.69 34.99 -5.66
C CYS A 46 -7.68 35.90 -4.93
N PHE A 47 -8.15 37.00 -5.55
CA PHE A 47 -9.16 37.89 -4.98
C PHE A 47 -10.51 37.19 -4.80
N VAL A 48 -10.92 36.33 -5.74
CA VAL A 48 -12.13 35.50 -5.57
C VAL A 48 -11.95 34.49 -4.44
N ARG A 49 -10.77 33.88 -4.26
CA ARG A 49 -10.49 32.99 -3.11
C ARG A 49 -10.46 33.72 -1.78
N VAL A 50 -9.89 34.93 -1.74
CA VAL A 50 -9.85 35.76 -0.54
C VAL A 50 -11.24 36.28 -0.21
N GLY A 51 -11.97 36.83 -1.19
CA GLY A 51 -13.36 37.26 -1.02
C GLY A 51 -14.29 36.13 -0.55
N ARG A 52 -14.13 34.91 -1.08
CA ARG A 52 -14.88 33.72 -0.61
C ARG A 52 -14.49 33.30 0.82
N ARG A 53 -13.23 33.49 1.23
CA ARG A 53 -12.79 33.29 2.63
C ARG A 53 -13.33 34.37 3.58
N THR A 54 -13.43 35.62 3.12
CA THR A 54 -13.98 36.73 3.92
C THR A 54 -15.50 36.59 4.09
N LEU A 55 -16.20 36.21 3.02
CA LEU A 55 -17.66 35.99 3.04
C LEU A 55 -18.05 34.75 3.88
N LEU A 56 -17.21 33.70 3.90
CA LEU A 56 -17.35 32.57 4.84
C LEU A 56 -17.01 32.95 6.31
N LYS A 57 -16.24 34.01 6.53
CA LYS A 57 -15.95 34.55 7.86
C LYS A 57 -17.08 35.43 8.39
N GLU A 58 -17.73 36.21 7.52
CA GLU A 58 -18.86 37.09 7.87
C GLU A 58 -20.20 36.34 7.96
N ALA A 59 -20.37 35.22 7.23
CA ALA A 59 -21.59 34.39 7.27
C ALA A 59 -21.75 33.52 8.54
N GLY A 60 -21.03 33.82 9.64
CA GLY A 60 -21.43 33.37 10.99
C GLY A 60 -21.58 31.85 11.21
N LEU A 61 -20.88 30.99 10.48
CA LEU A 61 -20.95 29.52 10.65
C LEU A 61 -19.76 28.91 11.40
N TYR A 62 -18.85 29.73 11.92
CA TYR A 62 -17.97 29.31 13.02
C TYR A 62 -18.56 29.85 14.33
N GLY A 63 -19.61 29.18 14.81
CA GLY A 63 -19.76 29.06 16.25
C GLY A 63 -18.46 28.45 16.75
N LYS A 64 -17.63 29.26 17.41
CA LYS A 64 -16.72 28.74 18.43
C LYS A 64 -17.65 28.24 19.53
N ASP A 65 -18.25 27.08 19.33
CA ASP A 65 -18.78 26.35 20.46
C ASP A 65 -17.59 26.18 21.40
N PRO A 66 -17.72 26.58 22.67
CA PRO A 66 -16.70 26.28 23.66
C PRO A 66 -16.43 24.78 23.57
N VAL A 67 -15.19 24.36 23.82
CA VAL A 67 -14.78 22.94 23.88
C VAL A 67 -15.63 22.27 24.97
N SER A 68 -16.87 21.94 24.63
CA SER A 68 -17.72 21.09 25.41
C SER A 68 -17.05 19.74 25.31
N HIS A 69 -16.84 19.12 26.46
CA HIS A 69 -16.36 17.75 26.51
C HIS A 69 -17.42 16.90 25.83
N PHE A 70 -17.33 16.71 24.50
CA PHE A 70 -18.16 15.78 23.75
C PHE A 70 -18.01 14.42 24.43
N HIS A 71 -18.99 14.06 25.25
CA HIS A 71 -19.12 12.73 25.81
C HIS A 71 -19.70 11.88 24.71
N CYS A 72 -18.83 11.23 23.96
CA CYS A 72 -19.26 10.20 23.03
C CYS A 72 -19.93 9.10 23.84
N PRO A 73 -21.13 8.65 23.46
CA PRO A 73 -21.85 7.64 24.22
C PRO A 73 -20.97 6.38 24.33
N ASN A 74 -20.69 5.96 25.56
CA ASN A 74 -20.12 4.65 25.82
C ASN A 74 -21.22 3.63 25.48
N ILE A 75 -21.28 3.21 24.22
CA ILE A 75 -22.05 2.03 23.86
C ILE A 75 -21.30 0.86 24.49
N LEU A 76 -21.68 0.52 25.71
CA LEU A 76 -21.26 -0.69 26.41
C LEU A 76 -21.83 -1.87 25.60
N ASN A 77 -21.06 -2.34 24.62
CA ASN A 77 -21.40 -3.56 23.91
C ASN A 77 -21.23 -4.72 24.90
N ASN A 78 -22.35 -5.24 25.39
CA ASN A 78 -22.45 -6.54 26.04
C ASN A 78 -22.02 -7.63 25.05
N ALA A 79 -20.72 -7.89 24.98
CA ALA A 79 -20.15 -9.08 24.39
C ALA A 79 -18.81 -9.34 25.08
N SER A 80 -18.51 -10.58 25.44
CA SER A 80 -17.34 -10.99 26.22
C SER A 80 -15.98 -10.82 25.49
N ASN A 81 -15.92 -9.94 24.49
CA ASN A 81 -14.78 -9.62 23.61
C ASN A 81 -14.78 -8.11 23.26
N SER A 82 -14.96 -7.23 24.23
CA SER A 82 -15.07 -5.79 24.00
C SER A 82 -13.82 -5.22 23.30
N ILE A 83 -13.96 -4.83 22.03
CA ILE A 83 -12.95 -4.05 21.32
C ILE A 83 -12.76 -2.73 22.08
N GLN A 84 -11.52 -2.42 22.48
CA GLN A 84 -11.23 -1.15 23.14
C GLN A 84 -11.47 0.00 22.15
N LEU A 85 -12.43 0.87 22.48
CA LEU A 85 -12.80 2.00 21.65
C LEU A 85 -11.84 3.18 21.91
N HIS A 86 -11.28 3.75 20.83
CA HIS A 86 -10.44 4.94 20.92
C HIS A 86 -11.08 6.12 20.20
N TYR A 87 -10.96 7.31 20.78
CA TYR A 87 -11.44 8.56 20.18
C TYR A 87 -10.24 9.52 20.01
N PRO A 88 -9.34 9.25 19.05
CA PRO A 88 -8.14 10.05 18.86
C PRO A 88 -8.48 11.51 18.54
N ARG A 89 -7.63 12.42 19.01
CA ARG A 89 -7.72 13.86 18.77
C ARG A 89 -6.44 14.32 18.06
N PRO A 90 -6.39 14.23 16.72
CA PRO A 90 -5.22 14.64 15.95
C PRO A 90 -4.91 16.11 16.21
N LYS A 91 -3.62 16.45 16.21
CA LYS A 91 -3.13 17.84 16.33
C LYS A 91 -3.20 18.57 15.00
N SER A 92 -3.13 17.82 13.91
CA SER A 92 -3.03 18.35 12.55
C SER A 92 -4.37 18.83 11.97
N TYR A 93 -5.51 18.37 12.50
CA TYR A 93 -6.85 18.76 12.07
C TYR A 93 -7.92 18.43 13.14
N GLN A 94 -9.13 18.99 12.99
CA GLN A 94 -10.28 18.60 13.82
C GLN A 94 -11.07 17.48 13.13
N ARG A 95 -11.48 16.46 13.90
CA ARG A 95 -12.29 15.34 13.35
C ARG A 95 -13.72 15.72 12.99
N GLY A 96 -14.19 16.92 13.36
CA GLY A 96 -15.53 17.42 13.02
C GLY A 96 -16.63 16.44 13.44
N GLU A 97 -17.53 16.11 12.51
CA GLU A 97 -18.61 15.13 12.69
C GLU A 97 -18.12 13.73 13.13
N CYS A 98 -16.86 13.39 12.82
CA CYS A 98 -16.28 12.09 13.17
C CYS A 98 -15.73 12.03 14.60
N ILE A 99 -15.87 13.08 15.42
CA ILE A 99 -15.29 13.14 16.77
C ILE A 99 -15.73 11.96 17.66
N CYS A 100 -16.97 11.49 17.48
CA CYS A 100 -17.53 10.33 18.18
C CYS A 100 -17.57 9.04 17.37
N THR A 101 -16.88 8.97 16.24
CA THR A 101 -16.57 7.70 15.59
C THR A 101 -15.40 7.03 16.32
N PRO A 102 -15.60 5.85 16.95
CA PRO A 102 -14.50 5.12 17.55
C PRO A 102 -13.53 4.62 16.47
N VAL A 103 -12.26 4.56 16.82
CA VAL A 103 -11.17 4.13 15.95
C VAL A 103 -10.53 2.89 16.56
N HIS A 104 -10.58 1.80 15.81
CA HIS A 104 -9.88 0.57 16.15
C HIS A 104 -8.43 0.62 15.66
N PHE A 105 -7.51 0.11 16.47
CA PHE A 105 -6.09 0.08 16.11
C PHE A 105 -5.69 -1.29 15.62
N PHE A 106 -4.93 -1.34 14.53
CA PHE A 106 -4.36 -2.59 14.05
C PHE A 106 -2.91 -2.46 13.59
N VAL A 107 -2.27 -3.62 13.42
CA VAL A 107 -0.96 -3.76 12.78
C VAL A 107 -0.97 -5.02 11.91
N ILE A 108 -0.32 -4.96 10.76
CA ILE A 108 -0.09 -6.11 9.88
C ILE A 108 1.34 -6.56 10.08
N LEU A 109 1.52 -7.70 10.76
CA LEU A 109 2.82 -8.36 10.90
C LEU A 109 3.00 -9.34 9.74
N SER A 110 4.08 -9.19 8.98
CA SER A 110 4.31 -9.97 7.77
C SER A 110 5.81 -10.12 7.48
N MET A 111 6.17 -10.71 6.36
CA MET A 111 7.54 -10.71 5.84
C MET A 111 7.54 -10.17 4.41
N GLN A 112 8.68 -9.67 3.91
CA GLN A 112 8.76 -9.22 2.52
C GLN A 112 8.30 -10.31 1.55
N ARG A 113 7.54 -9.89 0.52
CA ARG A 113 6.98 -10.73 -0.55
C ARG A 113 5.95 -11.77 -0.09
N SER A 114 5.29 -11.52 1.05
CA SER A 114 4.15 -12.34 1.54
C SER A 114 2.77 -11.80 1.13
N GLY A 115 2.72 -10.90 0.13
CA GLY A 115 1.45 -10.32 -0.36
C GLY A 115 0.92 -9.11 0.42
N SER A 116 1.67 -8.60 1.40
CA SER A 116 1.24 -7.49 2.29
C SER A 116 1.01 -6.16 1.59
N GLY A 117 1.70 -5.88 0.48
CA GLY A 117 1.41 -4.72 -0.37
C GLY A 117 0.01 -4.81 -1.01
N TRP A 118 -0.30 -5.95 -1.63
CA TRP A 118 -1.61 -6.20 -2.24
C TRP A 118 -2.73 -6.21 -1.21
N PHE A 119 -2.54 -6.93 -0.10
CA PHE A 119 -3.51 -6.98 1.00
C PHE A 119 -3.80 -5.59 1.59
N GLU A 120 -2.78 -4.75 1.76
CA GLU A 120 -2.97 -3.37 2.21
C GLU A 120 -3.79 -2.54 1.22
N THR A 121 -3.57 -2.70 -0.09
CA THR A 121 -4.40 -1.98 -1.07
C THR A 121 -5.88 -2.38 -0.99
N LEU A 122 -6.18 -3.65 -0.70
CA LEU A 122 -7.55 -4.09 -0.46
C LEU A 122 -8.13 -3.44 0.79
N LEU A 123 -7.39 -3.42 1.91
CA LEU A 123 -7.88 -2.75 3.13
C LEU A 123 -8.07 -1.26 2.92
N ASN A 124 -7.18 -0.60 2.19
CA ASN A 124 -7.29 0.83 1.89
C ASN A 124 -8.40 1.16 0.88
N ASP A 125 -8.99 0.18 0.20
CA ASP A 125 -10.22 0.37 -0.59
C ASP A 125 -11.45 0.58 0.31
N HIS A 126 -11.46 0.01 1.52
CA HIS A 126 -12.57 0.19 2.48
C HIS A 126 -12.66 1.65 2.94
N PRO A 127 -13.83 2.34 2.86
CA PRO A 127 -13.93 3.77 3.15
C PRO A 127 -13.42 4.17 4.54
N ASN A 128 -13.65 3.35 5.56
CA ASN A 128 -13.29 3.65 6.96
C ASN A 128 -12.00 2.99 7.47
N ILE A 129 -11.20 2.32 6.62
CA ILE A 129 -9.90 1.76 7.02
C ILE A 129 -8.75 2.59 6.43
N SER A 130 -7.73 2.89 7.23
CA SER A 130 -6.48 3.51 6.80
C SER A 130 -5.26 2.70 7.28
N SER A 131 -4.53 2.09 6.36
CA SER A 131 -3.24 1.43 6.60
C SER A 131 -2.11 2.26 5.99
N HIS A 132 -1.17 2.70 6.82
CA HIS A 132 -0.14 3.69 6.48
C HIS A 132 1.18 3.11 5.97
N GLY A 133 1.18 1.91 5.39
CA GLY A 133 2.39 1.31 4.81
C GLY A 133 3.39 0.81 5.85
N GLU A 134 4.63 0.60 5.41
CA GLU A 134 5.75 0.24 6.28
C GLU A 134 6.34 1.50 6.94
N ILE A 135 5.77 1.93 8.07
CA ILE A 135 6.21 3.14 8.79
C ILE A 135 7.64 3.02 9.38
N PHE A 136 8.18 1.80 9.40
CA PHE A 136 9.54 1.46 9.83
C PHE A 136 10.43 1.00 8.66
N HIS A 137 10.08 1.26 7.40
CA HIS A 137 10.97 0.87 6.30
C HIS A 137 12.23 1.73 6.22
N ARG A 138 12.09 3.04 6.48
CA ARG A 138 13.12 4.06 6.28
C ARG A 138 13.87 4.38 7.59
N GLY A 139 15.17 4.68 7.48
CA GLY A 139 16.06 4.96 8.62
C GLY A 139 16.89 3.74 9.04
N SER A 140 18.07 3.97 9.63
CA SER A 140 18.96 2.89 10.07
C SER A 140 18.28 2.07 11.18
N MET A 141 18.61 0.78 11.28
CA MET A 141 18.09 -0.06 12.37
C MET A 141 18.63 0.43 13.73
N GLN A 142 19.86 0.99 13.74
CA GLN A 142 20.48 1.54 14.94
C GLN A 142 19.74 2.76 15.52
N GLU A 143 19.04 3.55 14.69
CA GLU A 143 18.26 4.70 15.15
C GLU A 143 16.91 4.32 15.80
N ARG A 144 16.44 3.08 15.62
CA ARG A 144 15.09 2.64 16.02
C ARG A 144 15.05 2.13 17.45
N ASN A 145 15.36 3.00 18.40
CA ASN A 145 15.13 2.67 19.80
C ASN A 145 13.62 2.63 20.14
N LEU A 146 13.29 2.09 21.32
CA LEU A 146 11.92 1.95 21.80
C LEU A 146 11.12 3.27 21.82
N ASN A 147 11.77 4.39 22.14
CA ASN A 147 11.12 5.71 22.17
C ASN A 147 10.71 6.17 20.77
N PHE A 148 11.59 5.99 19.79
CA PHE A 148 11.27 6.25 18.39
C PHE A 148 10.09 5.39 17.92
N ILE A 149 10.10 4.10 18.23
CA ILE A 149 9.03 3.17 17.86
C ILE A 149 7.70 3.60 18.47
N LYS A 150 7.66 3.83 19.79
CA LYS A 150 6.43 4.27 20.49
C LYS A 150 5.90 5.59 19.94
N ARG A 151 6.78 6.56 19.67
CA ARG A 151 6.40 7.84 19.06
C ARG A 151 5.76 7.64 17.69
N ARG A 152 6.40 6.86 16.82
CA ARG A 152 5.93 6.62 15.45
C ARG A 152 4.61 5.84 15.42
N ILE A 153 4.44 4.84 16.30
CA ILE A 153 3.15 4.15 16.48
C ILE A 153 2.08 5.15 16.98
N GLY A 154 2.45 6.01 17.93
CA GLY A 154 1.56 7.05 18.45
C GLY A 154 1.11 8.05 17.39
N GLU A 155 2.00 8.47 16.48
CA GLU A 155 1.65 9.33 15.33
C GLU A 155 0.53 8.69 14.48
N VAL A 156 0.62 7.39 14.19
CA VAL A 156 -0.40 6.67 13.42
C VAL A 156 -1.72 6.55 14.19
N TYR A 157 -1.67 6.07 15.43
CA TYR A 157 -2.88 5.81 16.23
C TYR A 157 -3.58 7.08 16.73
N ASN A 158 -2.89 8.22 16.76
CA ASN A 158 -3.50 9.54 17.00
C ASN A 158 -4.02 10.20 15.72
N LEU A 159 -3.95 9.52 14.56
CA LEU A 159 -4.33 10.04 13.23
C LEU A 159 -3.50 11.26 12.79
N ASP A 160 -2.27 11.41 13.28
CA ASP A 160 -1.35 12.50 12.94
C ASP A 160 -0.26 12.08 11.93
N TYR A 161 -0.23 10.80 11.54
CA TYR A 161 0.74 10.31 10.56
C TYR A 161 0.29 10.67 9.13
N ASN A 162 1.01 11.61 8.51
CA ASN A 162 0.71 12.07 7.17
C ASN A 162 1.21 11.06 6.11
N SER A 163 0.28 10.46 5.38
CA SER A 163 0.58 9.68 4.18
C SER A 163 -0.61 9.71 3.21
N SER A 164 -0.42 9.22 1.98
CA SER A 164 -1.49 9.09 0.99
C SER A 164 -2.65 8.16 1.40
N ALA A 165 -2.49 7.41 2.50
CA ALA A 165 -3.54 6.55 3.06
C ALA A 165 -4.49 7.30 4.01
N ALA A 166 -4.18 8.55 4.38
CA ALA A 166 -5.09 9.40 5.14
C ALA A 166 -6.33 9.72 4.29
N LYS A 167 -7.51 9.65 4.91
CA LYS A 167 -8.79 9.84 4.24
C LYS A 167 -9.54 11.04 4.79
N ASN A 168 -10.32 11.69 3.93
CA ASN A 168 -11.20 12.80 4.30
C ASN A 168 -12.59 12.32 4.77
N VAL A 169 -12.71 11.07 5.21
CA VAL A 169 -13.93 10.47 5.74
C VAL A 169 -13.66 9.91 7.14
N CYS A 170 -14.70 9.59 7.90
CA CYS A 170 -14.52 9.07 9.25
C CYS A 170 -13.78 7.73 9.25
N THR A 171 -12.50 7.75 9.65
CA THR A 171 -11.73 6.53 9.89
C THR A 171 -12.29 5.80 11.12
N SER A 172 -12.51 4.51 10.98
CA SER A 172 -12.96 3.60 12.05
C SER A 172 -11.94 2.51 12.36
N ALA A 173 -10.97 2.27 11.48
CA ALA A 173 -9.82 1.43 11.76
C ALA A 173 -8.54 2.04 11.17
N VAL A 174 -7.48 2.14 11.98
CA VAL A 174 -6.19 2.69 11.55
C VAL A 174 -5.03 1.77 11.94
N GLY A 175 -4.08 1.62 11.03
CA GLY A 175 -2.96 0.73 11.23
C GLY A 175 -1.81 0.95 10.26
N PHE A 176 -0.89 0.00 10.27
CA PHE A 176 0.33 0.03 9.47
C PHE A 176 0.87 -1.39 9.29
N LYS A 177 1.85 -1.55 8.42
CA LYS A 177 2.60 -2.79 8.22
C LYS A 177 3.93 -2.76 8.98
N TRP A 178 4.32 -3.89 9.54
CA TRP A 178 5.63 -4.07 10.14
C TRP A 178 6.19 -5.45 9.79
N MET A 179 7.33 -5.47 9.12
CA MET A 179 7.91 -6.72 8.65
C MET A 179 8.75 -7.37 9.74
N LEU A 180 8.51 -8.67 10.01
CA LEU A 180 9.18 -9.46 11.05
C LEU A 180 10.71 -9.46 10.85
N ASN A 181 11.15 -9.53 9.61
CA ASN A 181 12.57 -9.48 9.22
C ASN A 181 13.13 -8.05 9.07
N GLN A 182 12.45 -7.05 9.64
CA GLN A 182 12.95 -5.67 9.85
C GLN A 182 13.04 -5.34 11.35
N GLY A 183 13.17 -6.35 12.22
CA GLY A 183 13.33 -6.13 13.66
C GLY A 183 12.03 -5.91 14.43
N ALA A 184 10.86 -6.32 13.89
CA ALA A 184 9.57 -6.15 14.59
C ALA A 184 9.49 -6.86 15.94
N LEU A 185 10.38 -7.83 16.20
CA LEU A 185 10.43 -8.62 17.42
C LEU A 185 11.50 -8.12 18.42
N GLU A 186 12.28 -7.08 18.09
CA GLU A 186 13.40 -6.62 18.92
C GLU A 186 12.94 -6.17 20.31
N TYR A 187 11.93 -5.30 20.36
CA TYR A 187 11.30 -4.82 21.60
C TYR A 187 9.95 -5.50 21.89
N HIS A 188 9.85 -6.80 21.59
CA HIS A 188 8.56 -7.50 21.63
C HIS A 188 7.85 -7.37 22.98
N LYS A 189 8.55 -7.40 24.12
CA LYS A 189 7.91 -7.32 25.45
C LYS A 189 7.15 -6.01 25.63
N GLU A 190 7.77 -4.89 25.31
CA GLU A 190 7.20 -3.54 25.44
C GLU A 190 6.12 -3.28 24.39
N ILE A 191 6.29 -3.79 23.18
CA ILE A 191 5.32 -3.66 22.09
C ILE A 191 4.07 -4.51 22.36
N ILE A 192 4.22 -5.75 22.82
CA ILE A 192 3.09 -6.61 23.22
C ILE A 192 2.33 -5.98 24.38
N SER A 193 3.04 -5.47 25.40
CA SER A 193 2.43 -4.75 26.52
C SER A 193 1.63 -3.52 26.03
N TYR A 194 2.21 -2.73 25.11
CA TYR A 194 1.53 -1.60 24.49
C TYR A 194 0.28 -2.04 23.71
N PHE A 195 0.38 -3.06 22.86
CA PHE A 195 -0.75 -3.58 22.08
C PHE A 195 -1.88 -4.09 22.96
N ARG A 196 -1.57 -4.84 24.03
CA ARG A 196 -2.58 -5.30 24.99
C ARG A 196 -3.27 -4.13 25.69
N LYS A 197 -2.50 -3.17 26.21
CA LYS A 197 -3.03 -2.00 26.93
C LYS A 197 -3.88 -1.08 26.04
N ARG A 198 -3.61 -1.08 24.73
CA ARG A 198 -4.29 -0.24 23.74
C ARG A 198 -5.27 -1.04 22.85
N GLY A 199 -5.50 -2.32 23.13
CA GLY A 199 -6.44 -3.14 22.36
C GLY A 199 -6.10 -3.26 20.87
N VAL A 200 -4.81 -3.19 20.51
CA VAL A 200 -4.36 -3.26 19.11
C VAL A 200 -4.58 -4.67 18.58
N SER A 201 -5.26 -4.78 17.44
CA SER A 201 -5.44 -6.03 16.73
C SER A 201 -4.26 -6.35 15.82
N VAL A 202 -3.72 -7.55 15.96
CA VAL A 202 -2.55 -8.00 15.20
C VAL A 202 -3.02 -8.92 14.07
N ILE A 203 -2.76 -8.53 12.82
CA ILE A 203 -3.02 -9.37 11.65
C ILE A 203 -1.68 -9.97 11.23
N PHE A 204 -1.52 -11.28 11.40
CA PHE A 204 -0.42 -11.99 10.77
C PHE A 204 -0.78 -12.32 9.34
N LEU A 205 -0.05 -11.74 8.38
CA LEU A 205 -0.15 -12.10 6.97
C LEU A 205 1.11 -12.85 6.55
N LEU A 206 0.99 -14.17 6.43
CA LEU A 206 2.08 -15.07 6.10
C LEU A 206 1.91 -15.67 4.71
N ARG A 207 2.97 -16.27 4.18
CA ARG A 207 2.92 -16.99 2.90
C ARG A 207 3.48 -18.39 3.12
N ARG A 208 2.69 -19.41 2.80
CA ARG A 208 3.07 -20.82 3.01
C ARG A 208 4.17 -21.24 2.05
N ASN A 209 4.04 -20.92 0.76
CA ASN A 209 5.03 -21.35 -0.23
C ASN A 209 6.28 -20.44 -0.21
N LEU A 210 7.30 -20.86 0.53
CA LEU A 210 8.55 -20.11 0.70
C LEU A 210 9.42 -20.11 -0.56
N LEU A 211 9.30 -21.12 -1.43
CA LEU A 211 10.02 -21.16 -2.71
C LEU A 211 9.49 -20.09 -3.67
N ARG A 212 8.17 -19.98 -3.84
CA ARG A 212 7.54 -18.89 -4.62
C ARG A 212 7.83 -17.52 -4.03
N ARG A 213 7.90 -17.42 -2.70
CA ARG A 213 8.33 -16.20 -2.02
C ARG A 213 9.77 -15.85 -2.38
N LEU A 214 10.68 -16.82 -2.34
CA LEU A 214 12.10 -16.63 -2.67
C LEU A 214 12.29 -16.19 -4.12
N VAL A 215 11.62 -16.82 -5.09
CA VAL A 215 11.61 -16.37 -6.49
C VAL A 215 11.23 -14.90 -6.58
N SER A 216 10.18 -14.50 -5.86
CA SER A 216 9.72 -13.11 -5.86
C SER A 216 10.66 -12.14 -5.14
N ILE A 217 11.42 -12.59 -4.13
CA ILE A 217 12.46 -11.79 -3.48
C ILE A 217 13.60 -11.53 -4.46
N LEU A 218 14.09 -12.58 -5.12
CA LEU A 218 15.22 -12.50 -6.04
C LEU A 218 14.87 -11.67 -7.29
N ALA A 219 13.68 -11.86 -7.87
CA ALA A 219 13.21 -11.05 -9.00
C ALA A 219 13.06 -9.57 -8.64
N ASN A 220 12.49 -9.26 -7.45
CA ASN A 220 12.40 -7.88 -6.98
C ASN A 220 13.78 -7.25 -6.73
N ALA A 221 14.74 -8.02 -6.21
CA ALA A 221 16.10 -7.55 -6.00
C ALA A 221 16.80 -7.26 -7.34
N TYR A 222 16.63 -8.12 -8.33
CA TYR A 222 17.16 -7.91 -9.68
C TYR A 222 16.59 -6.63 -10.33
N ASP A 223 15.27 -6.43 -10.28
CA ASP A 223 14.62 -5.24 -10.85
C ASP A 223 15.05 -3.93 -10.16
N ARG A 224 15.51 -3.97 -8.90
CA ARG A 224 16.04 -2.78 -8.24
C ARG A 224 17.26 -2.21 -8.96
N GLU A 225 18.10 -3.09 -9.49
CA GLU A 225 19.31 -2.74 -10.23
C GLU A 225 19.01 -2.56 -11.72
N ALA A 226 18.29 -3.52 -12.32
CA ALA A 226 18.01 -3.55 -13.75
C ALA A 226 16.96 -2.52 -14.18
N LYS A 227 16.04 -2.14 -13.28
CA LYS A 227 14.99 -1.13 -13.51
C LYS A 227 14.21 -1.38 -14.79
N LEU A 228 13.65 -2.59 -14.90
CA LEU A 228 13.15 -3.16 -16.14
C LEU A 228 12.01 -2.34 -16.77
N ILE A 229 11.21 -1.68 -15.94
CA ILE A 229 10.06 -0.90 -16.40
C ILE A 229 10.44 0.59 -16.48
N ASN A 230 10.62 1.09 -17.69
CA ASN A 230 10.88 2.51 -17.98
C ASN A 230 12.04 3.11 -17.16
N GLY A 231 13.09 2.33 -16.88
CA GLY A 231 14.23 2.78 -16.08
C GLY A 231 13.86 3.05 -14.61
N THR A 232 12.78 2.44 -14.11
CA THR A 232 12.36 2.54 -12.70
C THR A 232 12.15 1.17 -12.07
N HIS A 233 12.51 1.04 -10.79
CA HIS A 233 12.19 -0.15 -9.99
C HIS A 233 10.69 -0.18 -9.66
N LYS A 234 10.04 -1.33 -9.85
CA LYS A 234 8.62 -1.55 -9.55
C LYS A 234 8.44 -2.80 -8.71
N SER A 235 8.20 -2.62 -7.40
CA SER A 235 7.90 -3.75 -6.51
C SER A 235 6.48 -4.33 -6.70
N HIS A 236 5.59 -3.55 -7.32
CA HIS A 236 4.21 -3.87 -7.64
C HIS A 236 3.84 -3.23 -8.98
N VAL A 237 2.94 -3.88 -9.73
CA VAL A 237 2.51 -3.45 -11.07
C VAL A 237 1.00 -3.48 -11.18
N HIS A 238 0.48 -2.75 -12.16
CA HIS A 238 -0.96 -2.57 -12.37
C HIS A 238 -1.45 -3.09 -13.73
N SER A 239 -0.53 -3.55 -14.58
CA SER A 239 -0.85 -4.15 -15.88
C SER A 239 -0.28 -5.56 -16.00
N LYS A 240 -0.93 -6.38 -16.84
CA LYS A 240 -0.43 -7.74 -17.17
C LYS A 240 0.88 -7.70 -17.97
N GLN A 241 1.07 -6.65 -18.77
CA GLN A 241 2.29 -6.47 -19.56
C GLN A 241 3.51 -6.23 -18.67
N GLU A 242 3.45 -5.22 -17.78
CA GLU A 242 4.52 -4.96 -16.81
C GLU A 242 4.79 -6.19 -15.93
N ALA A 243 3.74 -6.93 -15.54
CA ALA A 243 3.88 -8.18 -14.80
C ALA A 243 4.68 -9.23 -15.58
N ALA A 244 4.42 -9.38 -16.88
CA ALA A 244 5.15 -10.31 -17.74
C ALA A 244 6.62 -9.89 -17.92
N GLU A 245 6.90 -8.60 -18.09
CA GLU A 245 8.26 -8.06 -18.18
C GLU A 245 9.09 -8.37 -16.92
N LEU A 246 8.53 -8.16 -15.73
CA LEU A 246 9.19 -8.50 -14.46
C LEU A 246 9.34 -10.01 -14.26
N ALA A 247 8.35 -10.80 -14.69
CA ALA A 247 8.36 -12.26 -14.55
C ALA A 247 9.34 -12.97 -15.50
N ALA A 248 9.82 -12.28 -16.54
CA ALA A 248 10.79 -12.83 -17.50
C ALA A 248 12.14 -13.17 -16.85
N PHE A 249 12.51 -12.50 -15.76
CA PHE A 249 13.70 -12.84 -15.01
C PHE A 249 13.52 -14.15 -14.22
N LYS A 250 14.35 -15.15 -14.56
CA LYS A 250 14.44 -16.42 -13.84
C LYS A 250 15.67 -16.42 -12.92
N PRO A 251 15.52 -16.35 -11.59
CA PRO A 251 16.65 -16.44 -10.68
C PRO A 251 17.32 -17.83 -10.73
N THR A 252 18.63 -17.83 -10.51
CA THR A 252 19.36 -19.02 -10.07
C THR A 252 19.32 -19.05 -8.53
N ILE A 253 18.83 -20.13 -7.94
CA ILE A 253 18.70 -20.30 -6.49
C ILE A 253 19.92 -21.05 -5.96
N LYS A 254 20.50 -20.57 -4.87
CA LYS A 254 21.60 -21.27 -4.18
C LYS A 254 21.05 -22.40 -3.33
N GLU A 255 21.41 -23.63 -3.68
CA GLU A 255 20.90 -24.86 -3.07
C GLU A 255 21.49 -25.12 -1.68
N ASP A 256 22.76 -24.76 -1.50
CA ASP A 256 23.57 -24.93 -0.28
C ASP A 256 22.93 -24.37 0.99
N THR A 257 22.14 -23.30 0.85
CA THR A 257 21.53 -22.53 1.93
C THR A 257 20.02 -22.57 1.90
N LEU A 258 19.42 -23.26 0.93
CA LEU A 258 17.99 -23.19 0.64
C LEU A 258 17.14 -23.69 1.80
N VAL A 259 17.40 -24.92 2.24
CA VAL A 259 16.63 -25.58 3.30
C VAL A 259 16.76 -24.81 4.62
N ASP A 260 17.97 -24.40 5.00
CA ASP A 260 18.20 -23.63 6.22
C ASP A 260 17.56 -22.24 6.17
N SER A 261 17.51 -21.60 4.99
CA SER A 261 16.79 -20.33 4.82
C SER A 261 15.29 -20.49 5.03
N PHE A 262 14.71 -21.62 4.60
CA PHE A 262 13.30 -21.92 4.82
C PHE A 262 13.01 -22.22 6.28
N ARG A 263 13.84 -23.02 6.96
CA ARG A 263 13.74 -23.26 8.42
C ARG A 263 13.74 -21.95 9.20
N LYS A 264 14.72 -21.07 8.96
CA LYS A 264 14.79 -19.75 9.61
C LYS A 264 13.54 -18.90 9.38
N ALA A 265 12.96 -18.95 8.18
CA ALA A 265 11.73 -18.21 7.88
C ALA A 265 10.50 -18.77 8.60
N VAL A 266 10.40 -20.10 8.70
CA VAL A 266 9.36 -20.78 9.49
C VAL A 266 9.51 -20.47 10.98
N GLU A 267 10.72 -20.62 11.52
CA GLU A 267 11.04 -20.32 12.92
C GLU A 267 10.72 -18.87 13.29
N LEU A 268 11.09 -17.90 12.45
CA LEU A 268 10.76 -16.50 12.69
C LEU A 268 9.25 -16.26 12.76
N SER A 269 8.48 -16.93 11.89
CA SER A 269 7.01 -16.83 11.87
C SER A 269 6.39 -17.48 13.10
N GLN A 270 6.83 -18.68 13.46
CA GLN A 270 6.36 -19.42 14.64
C GLN A 270 6.71 -18.69 15.94
N ASN A 271 7.93 -18.15 16.05
CA ASN A 271 8.33 -17.36 17.19
C ASN A 271 7.48 -16.09 17.34
N ALA A 272 7.18 -15.40 16.24
CA ALA A 272 6.28 -14.24 16.27
C ALA A 272 4.88 -14.63 16.77
N LEU A 273 4.30 -15.71 16.26
CA LEU A 273 3.00 -16.21 16.73
C LEU A 273 3.02 -16.57 18.22
N LYS A 274 4.08 -17.25 18.67
CA LYS A 274 4.28 -17.62 20.08
C LYS A 274 4.38 -16.39 20.97
N LEU A 275 5.16 -15.38 20.58
CA LEU A 275 5.33 -14.15 21.37
C LEU A 275 4.01 -13.38 21.49
N PHE A 276 3.25 -13.28 20.40
CA PHE A 276 1.99 -12.53 20.35
C PHE A 276 0.74 -13.36 20.75
N HIS A 277 0.89 -14.58 21.28
CA HIS A 277 -0.25 -15.43 21.62
C HIS A 277 -1.28 -14.74 22.55
N GLY A 278 -0.81 -13.87 23.45
CA GLY A 278 -1.62 -13.14 24.41
C GLY A 278 -2.18 -11.81 23.90
N THR A 279 -2.02 -11.48 22.62
CA THR A 279 -2.68 -10.34 21.97
C THR A 279 -3.91 -10.80 21.20
N ARG A 280 -4.83 -9.86 20.93
CA ARG A 280 -5.91 -10.09 19.96
C ARG A 280 -5.29 -10.19 18.57
N HIS A 281 -5.23 -11.40 18.02
CA HIS A 281 -4.63 -11.62 16.71
C HIS A 281 -5.45 -12.57 15.82
N ILE A 282 -5.23 -12.45 14.52
CA ILE A 282 -5.70 -13.38 13.50
C ILE A 282 -4.53 -13.78 12.61
N VAL A 283 -4.51 -15.04 12.16
CA VAL A 283 -3.50 -15.54 11.22
C VAL A 283 -4.16 -15.78 9.88
N ILE A 284 -3.64 -15.12 8.85
CA ILE A 284 -4.09 -15.22 7.47
C ILE A 284 -2.90 -15.59 6.61
N TYR A 285 -3.13 -16.51 5.69
CA TYR A 285 -2.14 -16.88 4.68
C TYR A 285 -2.53 -16.30 3.33
N TYR A 286 -1.52 -15.83 2.58
CA TYR A 286 -1.67 -15.28 1.25
C TYR A 286 -2.47 -16.21 0.33
N GLU A 287 -2.16 -17.50 0.36
CA GLU A 287 -2.79 -18.52 -0.47
C GLU A 287 -4.31 -18.62 -0.18
N ASP A 288 -4.72 -18.46 1.08
CA ASP A 288 -6.13 -18.51 1.48
C ASP A 288 -6.90 -17.28 0.98
N LEU A 289 -6.26 -16.11 0.99
CA LEU A 289 -6.85 -14.86 0.45
C LEU A 289 -7.01 -14.92 -1.07
N VAL A 290 -6.06 -15.53 -1.77
CA VAL A 290 -6.14 -15.71 -3.23
C VAL A 290 -7.25 -16.69 -3.60
N LYS A 291 -7.35 -17.82 -2.88
CA LYS A 291 -8.34 -18.86 -3.16
C LYS A 291 -9.76 -18.48 -2.73
N ASN A 292 -9.90 -17.80 -1.59
CA ASN A 292 -11.21 -17.50 -1.01
C ASN A 292 -11.31 -16.04 -0.58
N LYS A 293 -11.97 -15.23 -1.42
CA LYS A 293 -12.21 -13.80 -1.13
C LYS A 293 -13.01 -13.57 0.16
N LYS A 294 -13.82 -14.52 0.63
CA LYS A 294 -14.54 -14.40 1.92
C LYS A 294 -13.61 -14.30 3.13
N LYS A 295 -12.33 -14.68 2.97
CA LYS A 295 -11.31 -14.44 4.02
C LYS A 295 -11.09 -12.96 4.29
N LEU A 296 -11.37 -12.06 3.33
CA LEU A 296 -11.35 -10.62 3.56
C LEU A 296 -12.52 -10.15 4.43
N ASP A 297 -13.68 -10.81 4.34
CA ASP A 297 -14.83 -10.50 5.21
C ASP A 297 -14.48 -10.79 6.68
N GLN A 298 -13.79 -11.91 6.94
CA GLN A 298 -13.28 -12.25 8.27
C GLN A 298 -12.31 -11.18 8.82
N VAL A 299 -11.48 -10.58 7.95
CA VAL A 299 -10.58 -9.49 8.36
C VAL A 299 -11.36 -8.21 8.68
N GLN A 300 -12.36 -7.87 7.87
CA GLN A 300 -13.22 -6.70 8.10
C GLN A 300 -13.98 -6.83 9.42
N GLU A 301 -14.57 -8.00 9.67
CA GLU A 301 -15.24 -8.32 10.94
C GLU A 301 -14.27 -8.28 12.12
N PHE A 302 -13.07 -8.87 11.97
CA PHE A 302 -12.03 -8.85 13.00
C PHE A 302 -11.61 -7.42 13.39
N LEU A 303 -11.60 -6.50 12.41
CA LEU A 303 -11.32 -5.08 12.59
C LEU A 303 -12.52 -4.26 13.08
N GLY A 304 -13.71 -4.87 13.19
CA GLY A 304 -14.92 -4.19 13.68
C GLY A 304 -15.48 -3.16 12.69
N VAL A 305 -15.22 -3.32 11.40
CA VAL A 305 -15.80 -2.47 10.34
C VAL A 305 -16.87 -3.22 9.58
N ARG A 306 -17.73 -2.48 8.86
CA ARG A 306 -18.73 -3.09 7.98
C ARG A 306 -18.04 -3.91 6.88
N ILE A 307 -18.67 -5.01 6.48
CA ILE A 307 -18.20 -5.81 5.36
C ILE A 307 -18.64 -5.14 4.07
N VAL A 308 -17.69 -4.78 3.21
CA VAL A 308 -17.94 -4.33 1.83
C VAL A 308 -17.04 -5.08 0.85
N PRO A 309 -17.40 -5.13 -0.43
CA PRO A 309 -16.50 -5.65 -1.47
C PRO A 309 -15.25 -4.78 -1.57
N LEU A 310 -14.06 -5.40 -1.50
CA LEU A 310 -12.77 -4.73 -1.62
C LEU A 310 -12.12 -5.03 -2.97
N LYS A 311 -11.46 -4.03 -3.55
CA LYS A 311 -10.76 -4.12 -4.84
C LYS A 311 -9.30 -3.69 -4.73
N SER A 312 -8.48 -4.22 -5.63
CA SER A 312 -7.09 -3.83 -5.79
C SER A 312 -6.75 -3.81 -7.28
N ASN A 313 -5.99 -2.79 -7.68
CA ASN A 313 -5.45 -2.69 -9.04
C ASN A 313 -4.11 -3.42 -9.19
N GLN A 314 -3.56 -4.03 -8.13
CA GLN A 314 -2.30 -4.75 -8.24
C GLN A 314 -2.49 -6.09 -8.95
N VAL A 315 -1.56 -6.41 -9.84
CA VAL A 315 -1.54 -7.68 -10.59
C VAL A 315 -0.44 -8.59 -10.02
N LYS A 316 -0.73 -9.90 -9.94
CA LYS A 316 0.27 -10.91 -9.55
C LYS A 316 1.30 -11.05 -10.68
N ILE A 317 2.58 -10.91 -10.33
CA ILE A 317 3.71 -10.97 -11.28
C ILE A 317 3.99 -12.42 -11.71
N HIS A 318 4.26 -13.28 -10.73
CA HIS A 318 4.68 -14.66 -10.93
C HIS A 318 3.46 -15.58 -11.01
N ILE A 319 3.02 -15.90 -12.24
CA ILE A 319 1.83 -16.71 -12.53
C ILE A 319 2.10 -18.03 -13.28
N GLN A 320 3.36 -18.33 -13.60
CA GLN A 320 3.72 -19.58 -14.28
C GLN A 320 4.03 -20.72 -13.28
N PRO A 321 4.23 -21.96 -13.75
CA PRO A 321 4.83 -23.04 -12.97
C PRO A 321 6.21 -22.64 -12.41
N LEU A 322 6.63 -23.26 -11.30
CA LEU A 322 7.95 -22.98 -10.71
C LEU A 322 9.11 -23.39 -11.62
N SER A 323 8.96 -24.48 -12.36
CA SER A 323 9.93 -24.96 -13.36
C SER A 323 10.26 -23.91 -14.41
N ASP A 324 9.27 -23.12 -14.80
CA ASP A 324 9.43 -22.07 -15.80
C ASP A 324 9.98 -20.76 -15.22
N GLN A 325 10.10 -20.66 -13.90
CA GLN A 325 10.50 -19.42 -13.21
C GLN A 325 11.84 -19.53 -12.51
N ILE A 326 12.43 -20.72 -12.41
CA ILE A 326 13.72 -20.96 -11.76
C ILE A 326 14.70 -21.46 -12.80
N ARG A 327 15.87 -20.81 -12.91
CA ARG A 327 16.86 -21.15 -13.95
C ARG A 327 17.47 -22.55 -13.75
N ASN A 328 17.78 -22.92 -12.51
CA ASN A 328 18.34 -24.22 -12.12
C ASN A 328 17.28 -25.13 -11.47
N TRP A 329 16.09 -25.23 -12.09
CA TRP A 329 14.94 -25.94 -11.52
C TRP A 329 15.25 -27.37 -11.08
N ASP A 330 15.91 -28.17 -11.92
CA ASP A 330 16.15 -29.59 -11.61
C ASP A 330 16.98 -29.78 -10.33
N SER A 331 17.96 -28.90 -10.12
CA SER A 331 18.80 -28.90 -8.92
C SER A 331 18.00 -28.51 -7.66
N VAL A 332 17.16 -27.47 -7.76
CA VAL A 332 16.27 -27.04 -6.68
C VAL A 332 15.23 -28.11 -6.34
N ASN A 333 14.62 -28.71 -7.35
CA ASN A 333 13.66 -29.80 -7.23
C ASN A 333 14.30 -31.00 -6.51
N LYS A 334 15.50 -31.42 -6.95
CA LYS A 334 16.26 -32.49 -6.29
C LYS A 334 16.62 -32.15 -4.84
N THR A 335 16.95 -30.89 -4.55
CA THR A 335 17.33 -30.44 -3.20
C THR A 335 16.16 -30.46 -2.21
N LEU A 336 14.94 -30.16 -2.69
CA LEU A 336 13.75 -30.10 -1.83
C LEU A 336 12.98 -31.41 -1.72
N ARG A 337 13.11 -32.32 -2.70
CA ARG A 337 12.52 -33.66 -2.62
C ARG A 337 13.04 -34.44 -1.40
N GLY A 338 12.13 -35.07 -0.67
CA GLY A 338 12.44 -35.80 0.55
C GLY A 338 12.72 -34.93 1.78
N THR A 339 12.57 -33.59 1.67
CA THR A 339 12.67 -32.67 2.81
C THR A 339 11.29 -32.27 3.32
N GLU A 340 11.22 -31.64 4.50
CA GLU A 340 9.99 -31.07 5.04
C GLU A 340 9.38 -29.93 4.18
N PHE A 341 10.08 -29.49 3.14
CA PHE A 341 9.68 -28.42 2.23
C PHE A 341 9.34 -28.92 0.83
N GLU A 342 9.22 -30.24 0.62
CA GLU A 342 8.86 -30.82 -0.69
C GLU A 342 7.56 -30.22 -1.25
N ASP A 343 6.56 -29.99 -0.40
CA ASP A 343 5.28 -29.39 -0.78
C ASP A 343 5.41 -28.00 -1.41
N PHE A 344 6.53 -27.29 -1.23
CA PHE A 344 6.77 -26.01 -1.88
C PHE A 344 7.03 -26.14 -3.39
N LEU A 345 7.36 -27.34 -3.87
CA LEU A 345 7.46 -27.66 -5.30
C LEU A 345 6.10 -27.72 -5.99
N ALA A 346 5.00 -27.84 -5.24
CA ALA A 346 3.67 -27.96 -5.81
C ALA A 346 3.24 -26.69 -6.57
N ASP A 347 2.60 -26.88 -7.72
CA ASP A 347 1.98 -25.82 -8.51
C ASP A 347 0.57 -25.42 -8.05
N ALA A 348 0.11 -25.94 -6.91
CA ALA A 348 -1.26 -25.82 -6.40
C ALA A 348 -1.71 -24.39 -5.98
N GLU A 349 -0.94 -23.34 -6.31
CA GLU A 349 -1.45 -21.96 -6.28
C GLU A 349 -2.38 -21.65 -7.49
N TYR A 350 -2.47 -22.53 -8.50
CA TYR A 350 -3.26 -22.34 -9.74
C TYR A 350 -4.52 -23.21 -9.88
N ILE A 351 -4.92 -23.91 -8.81
CA ILE A 351 -6.19 -24.65 -8.75
C ILE A 351 -7.13 -23.97 -7.77
#